data_AF-A0A0A8H9L7-F1
#
_entry.id   AF-A0A0A8H9L7-F1
#
_cell.length_a   1.000
_cell.length_b   1.000
_cell.length_c   1.000
_cell.angle_alpha   90.00
_cell.angle_beta   90.00
_cell.angle_gamma   90.00
#
_symmetry.space_group_name_H-M   'P 1'
#
loop_
_entity.id
_entity.type
_entity.pdbx_description
1 polymer ?
#
loop_
_entity_poly.entity_id
_entity_poly.type
_entity_poly.pdbx_seq_one_letter_code
_entity_poly.pdbx_strand_id
1 'polypeptide(L)'
;MVRNTKKDEAYFTERILEWEEEVKRDEKIFLELPFGDRQTCIFCIEDGKKCIALDKYSRGDDINIVKKDLEALMLLKEKNRLETGFRCGSYGANAIELCVRVLLNMDTTCLLKLIEEDERKRRDILNRDWFLHFIGSKGKNLNLERKCVCKEHELIKDFIATQDIEFLHKYMKKHTRLRDPLDTWDLEGATIVKLMNLDKEEFKQYKYFPCDLI
;
A
#
# COMPACT_ATOMS: atom_id res chain seq x y z
N MET A 1 -8.78 -7.88 -20.17
CA MET A 1 -8.35 -6.58 -20.71
C MET A 1 -7.31 -6.01 -19.77
N VAL A 2 -6.23 -5.45 -20.31
CA VAL A 2 -5.17 -4.82 -19.50
C VAL A 2 -5.75 -3.61 -18.76
N ARG A 3 -5.52 -3.53 -17.44
CA ARG A 3 -6.00 -2.41 -16.61
C ARG A 3 -5.13 -1.16 -16.80
N ASN A 4 -3.83 -1.33 -17.01
CA ASN A 4 -2.94 -0.24 -17.38
C ASN A 4 -2.81 -0.12 -18.90
N THR A 5 -3.57 0.79 -19.49
CA THR A 5 -3.65 0.96 -20.96
C THR A 5 -2.41 1.59 -21.60
N LYS A 6 -1.39 2.00 -20.82
CA LYS A 6 -0.12 2.50 -21.38
C LYS A 6 0.81 1.38 -21.88
N LYS A 7 0.58 0.15 -21.44
CA LYS A 7 1.42 -1.02 -21.71
C LYS A 7 0.53 -2.18 -22.16
N ASP A 8 1.09 -3.11 -22.90
CA ASP A 8 0.36 -4.30 -23.34
C ASP A 8 0.58 -5.48 -22.38
N GLU A 9 -0.11 -6.57 -22.66
CA GLU A 9 -0.01 -7.81 -21.89
C GLU A 9 1.38 -8.44 -21.96
N ALA A 10 2.08 -8.29 -23.10
CA ALA A 10 3.42 -8.80 -23.30
C ALA A 10 4.42 -8.13 -22.36
N TYR A 11 4.38 -6.79 -22.25
CA TYR A 11 5.20 -6.02 -21.32
C TYR A 11 5.04 -6.51 -19.88
N PHE A 12 3.80 -6.67 -19.39
CA PHE A 12 3.59 -7.13 -18.02
C PHE A 12 4.00 -8.58 -17.83
N THR A 13 3.85 -9.42 -18.85
CA THR A 13 4.28 -10.82 -18.78
C THR A 13 5.79 -10.95 -18.65
N GLU A 14 6.56 -10.21 -19.46
CA GLU A 14 8.02 -10.14 -19.36
C GLU A 14 8.45 -9.66 -17.98
N ARG A 15 7.90 -8.52 -17.53
CA ARG A 15 8.25 -7.92 -16.24
C ARG A 15 7.92 -8.82 -15.04
N ILE A 16 6.80 -9.55 -15.08
CA ILE A 16 6.46 -10.53 -14.03
C ILE A 16 7.50 -11.65 -13.98
N LEU A 17 7.91 -12.17 -15.14
CA LEU A 17 8.92 -13.23 -15.21
C LEU A 17 10.28 -12.76 -14.67
N GLU A 18 10.71 -11.54 -15.03
CA GLU A 18 11.95 -10.93 -14.51
C GLU A 18 11.91 -10.86 -12.97
N TRP A 19 10.83 -10.32 -12.40
CA TRP A 19 10.67 -10.25 -10.95
C TRP A 19 10.60 -11.62 -10.29
N GLU A 20 9.94 -12.60 -10.90
CA GLU A 20 9.89 -13.97 -10.37
C GLU A 20 11.28 -14.62 -10.34
N GLU A 21 12.14 -14.35 -11.33
CA GLU A 21 13.53 -14.81 -11.33
C GLU A 21 14.39 -14.10 -10.28
N GLU A 22 14.23 -12.78 -10.11
CA GLU A 22 14.90 -12.02 -9.05
C GLU A 22 14.50 -12.50 -7.66
N VAL A 23 13.20 -12.64 -7.40
CA VAL A 23 12.68 -13.14 -6.12
C VAL A 23 13.22 -14.55 -5.82
N LYS A 24 13.23 -15.46 -6.80
CA LYS A 24 13.79 -16.82 -6.62
C LYS A 24 15.28 -16.79 -6.26
N ARG A 25 16.04 -15.89 -6.89
CA ARG A 25 17.47 -15.71 -6.63
C ARG A 25 17.70 -15.20 -5.21
N ASP A 26 16.94 -14.19 -4.79
CA ASP A 26 17.04 -13.61 -3.47
C ASP A 26 16.56 -14.57 -2.38
N GLU A 27 15.52 -15.37 -2.64
CA GLU A 27 15.07 -16.45 -1.76
C GLU A 27 16.16 -17.50 -1.57
N LYS A 28 16.91 -17.85 -2.62
CA LYS A 28 18.05 -18.77 -2.49
C LYS A 28 19.16 -18.19 -1.62
N ILE A 29 19.55 -16.93 -1.86
CA ILE A 29 20.57 -16.24 -1.06
C ILE A 29 20.10 -16.12 0.40
N PHE A 30 18.83 -15.79 0.62
CA PHE A 30 18.21 -15.70 1.95
C PHE A 30 18.37 -16.99 2.76
N LEU A 31 18.24 -18.16 2.12
CA LEU A 31 18.38 -19.46 2.78
C LEU A 31 19.82 -19.77 3.19
N GLU A 32 20.81 -19.25 2.48
CA GLU A 32 22.23 -19.46 2.72
C GLU A 32 22.80 -18.49 3.79
N LEU A 33 22.18 -17.31 3.94
CA LEU A 33 22.61 -16.30 4.91
C LEU A 33 22.21 -16.65 6.35
N PRO A 34 23.02 -16.31 7.37
CA PRO A 34 22.62 -16.46 8.77
C PRO A 34 21.54 -15.44 9.17
N PHE A 35 20.81 -15.74 10.25
CA PHE A 35 19.78 -14.85 10.78
C PHE A 35 20.36 -13.49 11.19
N GLY A 36 19.70 -12.40 10.80
CA GLY A 36 20.14 -11.03 11.05
C GLY A 36 20.92 -10.40 9.89
N ASP A 37 21.55 -11.20 9.02
CA ASP A 37 22.26 -10.72 7.83
C ASP A 37 21.37 -10.69 6.57
N ARG A 38 20.10 -11.07 6.72
CA ARG A 38 19.14 -11.26 5.62
C ARG A 38 18.36 -10.00 5.25
N GLN A 39 18.63 -8.87 5.89
CA GLN A 39 17.81 -7.67 5.79
C GLN A 39 17.63 -7.16 4.36
N THR A 40 18.68 -7.22 3.55
CA THR A 40 18.65 -6.83 2.13
C THR A 40 17.80 -7.80 1.32
N CYS A 41 18.02 -9.11 1.47
CA CYS A 41 17.22 -10.13 0.79
C CYS A 41 15.73 -10.03 1.16
N ILE A 42 15.41 -9.85 2.43
CA ILE A 42 14.04 -9.62 2.90
C ILE A 42 13.40 -8.45 2.15
N PHE A 43 14.11 -7.33 2.05
CA PHE A 43 13.62 -6.15 1.36
C PHE A 43 13.38 -6.43 -0.13
N CYS A 44 14.34 -7.04 -0.83
CA CYS A 44 14.21 -7.34 -2.26
C CYS A 44 13.07 -8.34 -2.54
N ILE A 45 12.93 -9.38 -1.73
CA ILE A 45 11.86 -10.37 -1.86
C ILE A 45 10.48 -9.71 -1.65
N GLU A 46 10.34 -8.87 -0.62
CA GLU A 46 9.10 -8.15 -0.35
C GLU A 46 8.72 -7.19 -1.47
N ASP A 47 9.68 -6.39 -1.96
CA ASP A 47 9.42 -5.43 -3.05
C ASP A 47 9.14 -6.15 -4.38
N GLY A 48 9.90 -7.21 -4.71
CA GLY A 48 9.64 -8.03 -5.89
C GLY A 48 8.27 -8.68 -5.87
N LYS A 49 7.84 -9.27 -4.73
CA LYS A 49 6.48 -9.81 -4.58
C LYS A 49 5.40 -8.73 -4.68
N LYS A 50 5.66 -7.51 -4.19
CA LYS A 50 4.77 -6.34 -4.38
C LYS A 50 4.63 -6.02 -5.86
N CYS A 51 5.75 -5.92 -6.59
CA CYS A 51 5.76 -5.62 -8.01
C CYS A 51 5.02 -6.68 -8.82
N ILE A 52 5.27 -7.98 -8.57
CA ILE A 52 4.55 -9.08 -9.22
C ILE A 52 3.04 -8.95 -9.04
N ALA A 53 2.56 -8.75 -7.80
CA ALA A 53 1.12 -8.65 -7.54
C ALA A 53 0.48 -7.45 -8.26
N LEU A 54 1.15 -6.30 -8.27
CA LEU A 54 0.66 -5.09 -8.94
C LEU A 54 0.78 -5.16 -10.47
N ASP A 55 1.77 -5.87 -11.01
CA ASP A 55 1.90 -6.12 -12.45
C ASP A 55 0.84 -7.13 -12.93
N LYS A 56 0.55 -8.20 -12.17
CA LYS A 56 -0.60 -9.09 -12.43
C LYS A 56 -1.91 -8.31 -12.44
N TYR A 57 -2.10 -7.43 -11.46
CA TYR A 57 -3.28 -6.54 -11.44
C TYR A 57 -3.34 -5.69 -12.70
N SER A 58 -2.22 -5.06 -13.07
CA SER A 58 -2.10 -4.19 -14.25
C SER A 58 -2.36 -4.93 -15.57
N ARG A 59 -1.87 -6.17 -15.69
CA ARG A 59 -2.06 -7.06 -16.83
C ARG A 59 -3.52 -7.47 -17.04
N GLY A 60 -4.33 -7.43 -15.99
CA GLY A 60 -5.74 -7.83 -16.05
C GLY A 60 -6.03 -9.20 -15.48
N ASP A 61 -5.10 -9.77 -14.69
CA ASP A 61 -5.28 -11.08 -14.05
C ASP A 61 -6.50 -11.10 -13.11
N ASP A 62 -6.96 -12.32 -12.80
CA ASP A 62 -8.06 -12.57 -11.86
C ASP A 62 -7.80 -11.88 -10.53
N ILE A 63 -8.76 -11.07 -10.09
CA ILE A 63 -8.63 -10.25 -8.91
C ILE A 63 -8.44 -11.07 -7.63
N ASN A 64 -9.02 -12.27 -7.54
CA ASN A 64 -8.85 -13.13 -6.38
C ASN A 64 -7.42 -13.67 -6.28
N ILE A 65 -6.75 -13.91 -7.41
CA ILE A 65 -5.33 -14.27 -7.44
C ILE A 65 -4.49 -13.11 -6.93
N VAL A 66 -4.73 -11.90 -7.45
CA VAL A 66 -4.03 -10.68 -7.01
C VAL A 66 -4.23 -10.43 -5.51
N LYS A 67 -5.45 -10.55 -5.00
CA LYS A 67 -5.76 -10.36 -3.57
C LYS A 67 -5.02 -11.39 -2.71
N LYS A 68 -4.95 -12.66 -3.13
CA LYS A 68 -4.18 -13.71 -2.43
C LYS A 68 -2.68 -13.42 -2.41
N ASP A 69 -2.11 -12.96 -3.52
CA ASP A 69 -0.70 -12.60 -3.60
C ASP A 69 -0.36 -11.42 -2.66
N LEU A 70 -1.22 -10.39 -2.64
CA LEU A 70 -1.09 -9.26 -1.73
C LEU A 70 -1.25 -9.67 -0.26
N GLU A 71 -2.21 -10.54 0.05
CA GLU A 71 -2.39 -11.09 1.41
C GLU A 71 -1.14 -11.86 1.86
N ALA A 72 -0.62 -12.76 1.01
CA ALA A 72 0.59 -13.51 1.28
C ALA A 72 1.80 -12.60 1.51
N LEU A 73 1.92 -11.50 0.74
CA LEU A 73 2.93 -10.48 0.96
C LEU A 73 2.77 -9.82 2.35
N MET A 74 1.58 -9.39 2.75
CA MET A 74 1.37 -8.75 4.05
C MET A 74 1.73 -9.69 5.22
N LEU A 75 1.42 -10.97 5.11
CA LEU A 75 1.79 -12.00 6.09
C LEU A 75 3.30 -12.25 6.11
N LEU A 76 3.96 -12.26 4.95
CA LEU A 76 5.41 -12.37 4.85
C LEU A 76 6.11 -11.18 5.55
N LYS A 77 5.65 -9.95 5.31
CA LYS A 77 6.18 -8.75 5.97
C LYS A 77 6.05 -8.83 7.48
N GLU A 78 4.91 -9.31 7.97
CA GLU A 78 4.66 -9.49 9.40
C GLU A 78 5.62 -10.52 10.02
N LYS A 79 5.85 -11.65 9.34
CA LYS A 79 6.84 -12.64 9.75
C LYS A 79 8.26 -12.05 9.76
N ASN A 80 8.64 -11.33 8.71
CA ASN A 80 9.99 -10.80 8.54
C ASN A 80 10.33 -9.69 9.56
N ARG A 81 9.32 -8.96 10.08
CA ARG A 81 9.52 -8.03 11.20
C ARG A 81 10.09 -8.68 12.45
N LEU A 82 9.86 -9.98 12.67
CA LEU A 82 10.46 -10.70 13.80
C LEU A 82 11.99 -10.75 13.71
N GLU A 83 12.53 -10.70 12.49
CA GLU A 83 13.97 -10.67 12.22
C GLU A 83 14.50 -9.24 12.07
N THR A 84 13.82 -8.40 11.29
CA THR A 84 14.34 -7.06 10.95
C THR A 84 13.88 -5.94 11.87
N GLY A 85 12.95 -6.23 12.78
CA GLY A 85 12.25 -5.21 13.56
C GLY A 85 11.32 -4.33 12.72
N PHE A 86 10.68 -3.36 13.39
CA PHE A 86 9.84 -2.36 12.77
C PHE A 86 10.69 -1.26 12.12
N ARG A 87 10.56 -1.09 10.80
CA ARG A 87 11.22 -0.01 10.05
C ARG A 87 10.43 1.29 10.18
N CYS A 88 10.74 2.06 11.23
CA CYS A 88 10.04 3.32 11.54
C CYS A 88 10.17 4.39 10.44
N GLY A 89 11.29 4.43 9.71
CA GLY A 89 11.59 5.41 8.66
C GLY A 89 10.85 5.24 7.33
N SER A 90 10.11 4.15 7.13
CA SER A 90 9.52 3.83 5.82
C SER A 90 8.03 4.20 5.76
N TYR A 91 7.74 5.51 5.79
CA TYR A 91 6.38 6.04 5.76
C TYR A 91 5.52 5.43 4.64
N GLY A 92 6.01 5.49 3.40
CA GLY A 92 5.26 5.00 2.23
C GLY A 92 4.96 3.50 2.31
N ALA A 93 5.93 2.69 2.78
CA ALA A 93 5.72 1.25 2.94
C ALA A 93 4.69 0.93 4.03
N ASN A 94 4.69 1.70 5.13
CA ASN A 94 3.71 1.55 6.21
C ASN A 94 2.30 1.96 5.74
N ALA A 95 2.18 3.07 5.00
CA ALA A 95 0.92 3.53 4.44
C ALA A 95 0.32 2.51 3.46
N ILE A 96 1.14 2.00 2.52
CA ILE A 96 0.71 0.98 1.55
C ILE A 96 0.26 -0.29 2.26
N GLU A 97 1.02 -0.77 3.26
CA GLU A 97 0.63 -1.97 3.98
C GLU A 97 -0.68 -1.81 4.74
N LEU A 98 -0.88 -0.68 5.42
CA LEU A 98 -2.15 -0.39 6.07
C LEU A 98 -3.31 -0.36 5.05
N CYS A 99 -3.11 0.29 3.90
CA CYS A 99 -4.11 0.36 2.83
C CYS A 99 -4.46 -1.03 2.29
N VAL A 100 -3.45 -1.85 1.94
CA VAL A 100 -3.67 -3.21 1.46
C VAL A 100 -4.38 -4.05 2.51
N ARG A 101 -3.97 -4.00 3.78
CA ARG A 101 -4.64 -4.72 4.87
C ARG A 101 -6.11 -4.31 5.00
N VAL A 102 -6.44 -3.02 4.88
CA VAL A 102 -7.84 -2.56 4.89
C VAL A 102 -8.59 -3.06 3.65
N LEU A 103 -8.03 -2.91 2.45
CA LEU A 103 -8.63 -3.38 1.19
C LEU A 103 -8.91 -4.89 1.20
N LEU A 104 -8.09 -5.68 1.90
CA LEU A 104 -8.25 -7.13 2.01
C LEU A 104 -8.95 -7.60 3.29
N ASN A 105 -9.50 -6.68 4.10
CA ASN A 105 -10.14 -7.00 5.40
C ASN A 105 -9.22 -7.70 6.42
N MET A 106 -7.90 -7.50 6.32
CA MET A 106 -6.92 -8.04 7.25
C MET A 106 -6.84 -7.21 8.54
N ASP A 107 -6.19 -7.76 9.57
CA ASP A 107 -5.90 -7.02 10.79
C ASP A 107 -4.84 -5.92 10.55
N THR A 108 -5.09 -4.73 11.08
CA THR A 108 -4.18 -3.57 11.06
C THR A 108 -3.58 -3.27 12.43
N THR A 109 -4.07 -3.94 13.48
CA THR A 109 -3.76 -3.63 14.88
C THR A 109 -2.29 -3.79 15.20
N CYS A 110 -1.67 -4.87 14.70
CA CYS A 110 -0.24 -5.12 14.90
C CYS A 110 0.62 -3.95 14.41
N LEU A 111 0.40 -3.51 13.16
CA LEU A 111 1.17 -2.41 12.57
C LEU A 111 0.85 -1.06 13.22
N LEU A 112 -0.43 -0.78 13.53
CA LEU A 112 -0.81 0.45 14.23
C LEU A 112 -0.11 0.57 15.60
N LYS A 113 -0.07 -0.51 16.39
CA LYS A 113 0.61 -0.51 17.70
C LYS A 113 2.09 -0.18 17.59
N LEU A 114 2.76 -0.70 16.55
CA LEU A 114 4.18 -0.40 16.29
C LEU A 114 4.39 1.09 15.94
N ILE A 115 3.51 1.66 15.12
CA ILE A 115 3.52 3.10 14.78
C ILE A 115 3.30 3.95 16.04
N GLU A 116 2.31 3.61 16.87
CA GLU A 116 2.01 4.31 18.12
C GLU A 116 3.12 4.17 19.16
N GLU A 117 3.81 3.03 19.21
CA GLU A 117 4.98 2.83 20.08
C GLU A 117 6.17 3.68 19.63
N ASP A 118 6.43 3.74 18.32
CA ASP A 118 7.48 4.59 17.75
C ASP A 118 7.20 6.08 18.00
N GLU A 119 5.95 6.51 17.82
CA GLU A 119 5.50 7.85 18.14
C GLU A 119 5.75 8.20 19.62
N ARG A 120 5.34 7.33 20.55
CA ARG A 120 5.53 7.53 22.00
C ARG A 120 7.01 7.67 22.36
N LYS A 121 7.88 6.91 21.67
CA LYS A 121 9.33 6.99 21.81
C LYS A 121 9.96 8.17 21.08
N ARG A 122 9.16 8.96 20.34
CA ARG A 122 9.56 10.15 19.56
C ARG A 122 10.71 9.86 18.58
N ARG A 123 10.75 8.64 18.03
CA ARG A 123 11.85 8.19 17.15
C ARG A 123 11.71 8.78 15.75
N ASP A 124 10.55 8.61 15.12
CA ASP A 124 10.26 9.21 13.82
C ASP A 124 9.10 10.20 13.90
N ILE A 125 9.28 11.39 13.33
CA ILE A 125 8.23 12.40 13.22
C ILE A 125 7.17 12.00 12.19
N LEU A 126 7.52 11.19 11.18
CA LEU A 126 6.61 10.72 10.14
C LEU A 126 5.55 9.77 10.69
N ASN A 127 5.82 9.07 11.80
CA ASN A 127 4.86 8.17 12.45
C ASN A 127 3.80 8.92 13.29
N ARG A 128 3.89 10.25 13.39
CA ARG A 128 2.86 11.10 13.99
C ARG A 128 1.77 11.53 13.01
N ASP A 129 1.95 11.15 11.74
CA ASP A 129 1.08 11.45 10.63
C ASP A 129 -0.38 11.08 10.88
N TRP A 130 -1.30 11.96 10.51
CA TRP A 130 -2.72 11.71 10.64
C TRP A 130 -3.18 10.48 9.83
N PHE A 131 -2.71 10.32 8.59
CA PHE A 131 -3.22 9.30 7.68
C PHE A 131 -2.88 7.88 8.16
N LEU A 132 -1.64 7.63 8.62
CA LEU A 132 -1.27 6.33 9.19
C LEU A 132 -2.19 5.91 10.36
N HIS A 133 -2.49 6.84 11.27
CA HIS A 133 -3.35 6.57 12.44
C HIS A 133 -4.81 6.37 12.02
N PHE A 134 -5.30 7.17 11.08
CA PHE A 134 -6.66 7.05 10.54
C PHE A 134 -6.87 5.70 9.85
N ILE A 135 -6.00 5.31 8.92
CA ILE A 135 -6.11 4.03 8.21
C ILE A 135 -5.86 2.85 9.16
N GLY A 136 -4.83 2.93 10.02
CA GLY A 136 -4.51 1.86 10.96
C GLY A 136 -5.63 1.56 11.95
N SER A 137 -6.40 2.58 12.33
CA SER A 137 -7.59 2.44 13.18
C SER A 137 -8.86 2.08 12.40
N LYS A 138 -8.75 1.86 11.08
CA LYS A 138 -9.86 1.59 10.15
C LYS A 138 -10.93 2.68 10.20
N GLY A 139 -10.49 3.94 10.18
CA GLY A 139 -11.34 5.13 10.15
C GLY A 139 -11.85 5.61 11.51
N LYS A 140 -11.46 4.95 12.62
CA LYS A 140 -11.94 5.30 13.97
C LYS A 140 -11.21 6.48 14.60
N ASN A 141 -9.93 6.66 14.29
CA ASN A 141 -9.12 7.75 14.84
C ASN A 141 -9.24 9.01 13.98
N LEU A 142 -10.11 9.92 14.43
CA LEU A 142 -10.41 11.17 13.74
C LEU A 142 -9.60 12.36 14.27
N ASN A 143 -8.45 12.19 14.91
CA ASN A 143 -7.72 13.31 15.52
C ASN A 143 -7.24 14.33 14.47
N LEU A 144 -8.10 15.30 14.12
CA LEU A 144 -7.86 16.29 13.07
C LEU A 144 -6.77 17.31 13.42
N GLU A 145 -6.29 17.35 14.67
CA GLU A 145 -5.17 18.21 15.05
C GLU A 145 -3.82 17.66 14.55
N ARG A 146 -3.74 16.34 14.32
CA ARG A 146 -2.56 15.71 13.71
C ARG A 146 -2.35 16.23 12.29
N LYS A 147 -1.10 16.50 11.93
CA LYS A 147 -0.73 16.94 10.58
C LYS A 147 -0.60 15.75 9.63
N CYS A 148 -0.85 15.97 8.35
CA CYS A 148 -0.46 15.03 7.31
C CYS A 148 0.99 15.27 6.88
N VAL A 149 1.77 14.20 6.76
CA VAL A 149 3.11 14.18 6.17
C VAL A 149 3.01 14.45 4.67
N CYS A 150 2.10 13.76 3.99
CA CYS A 150 1.79 13.97 2.58
C CYS A 150 0.75 15.08 2.45
N LYS A 151 1.06 16.16 1.73
CA LYS A 151 0.15 17.32 1.58
C LYS A 151 -1.16 16.93 0.89
N GLU A 152 -1.14 15.93 0.03
CA GLU A 152 -2.31 15.40 -0.66
C GLU A 152 -3.30 14.78 0.34
N HIS A 153 -2.83 14.17 1.42
CA HIS A 153 -3.71 13.58 2.45
C HIS A 153 -4.51 14.62 3.24
N GLU A 154 -4.13 15.90 3.22
CA GLU A 154 -4.97 16.96 3.80
C GLU A 154 -6.31 17.06 3.05
N LEU A 155 -6.37 16.76 1.74
CA LEU A 155 -7.64 16.69 1.01
C LEU A 155 -8.52 15.53 1.50
N ILE A 156 -7.91 14.37 1.77
CA ILE A 156 -8.64 13.24 2.37
C ILE A 156 -9.15 13.65 3.75
N LYS A 157 -8.31 14.30 4.54
CA LYS A 157 -8.66 14.75 5.89
C LYS A 157 -9.79 15.79 5.89
N ASP A 158 -9.77 16.74 4.97
CA ASP A 158 -10.85 17.70 4.75
C ASP A 158 -12.15 16.99 4.36
N PHE A 159 -12.09 15.99 3.48
CA PHE A 159 -13.23 15.13 3.18
C PHE A 159 -13.76 14.43 4.45
N ILE A 160 -12.90 13.80 5.25
CA ILE A 160 -13.33 13.14 6.50
C ILE A 160 -13.96 14.14 7.47
N ALA A 161 -13.42 15.35 7.58
CA ALA A 161 -13.91 16.38 8.49
C ALA A 161 -15.27 16.97 8.07
N THR A 162 -15.47 17.17 6.77
CA THR A 162 -16.63 17.90 6.23
C THR A 162 -17.70 17.01 5.60
N GLN A 163 -17.32 15.78 5.25
CA GLN A 163 -18.09 14.87 4.40
C GLN A 163 -18.40 15.44 3.00
N ASP A 164 -17.69 16.50 2.58
CA ASP A 164 -17.79 17.05 1.23
C ASP A 164 -16.93 16.24 0.24
N ILE A 165 -17.62 15.47 -0.60
CA ILE A 165 -17.01 14.54 -1.57
C ILE A 165 -16.10 15.24 -2.58
N GLU A 166 -16.27 16.55 -2.81
CA GLU A 166 -15.42 17.31 -3.72
C GLU A 166 -13.93 17.25 -3.31
N PHE A 167 -13.64 17.21 -2.01
CA PHE A 167 -12.27 17.07 -1.52
C PHE A 167 -11.64 15.74 -1.94
N LEU A 168 -12.41 14.64 -1.89
CA LEU A 168 -11.93 13.34 -2.35
C LEU A 168 -11.72 13.33 -3.87
N HIS A 169 -12.61 13.94 -4.66
CA HIS A 169 -12.38 14.11 -6.09
C HIS A 169 -11.14 14.96 -6.41
N LYS A 170 -10.88 16.02 -5.62
CA LYS A 170 -9.65 16.84 -5.74
C LYS A 170 -8.42 15.98 -5.44
N TYR A 171 -8.47 15.12 -4.42
CA TYR A 171 -7.40 14.16 -4.13
C TYR A 171 -7.14 13.23 -5.31
N MET A 172 -8.17 12.55 -5.83
CA MET A 172 -8.06 11.60 -6.95
C MET A 172 -7.46 12.27 -8.20
N LYS A 173 -7.90 13.49 -8.53
CA LYS A 173 -7.36 14.28 -9.66
C LYS A 173 -5.89 14.68 -9.44
N LYS A 174 -5.45 14.85 -8.20
CA LYS A 174 -4.07 15.22 -7.89
C LYS A 174 -3.16 14.00 -7.89
N HIS A 175 -3.61 12.88 -7.34
CA HIS A 175 -2.91 11.59 -7.36
C HIS A 175 -2.55 11.18 -8.81
N THR A 176 -3.53 11.28 -9.71
CA THR A 176 -3.37 10.93 -11.14
C THR A 176 -2.36 11.77 -11.91
N ARG A 177 -2.12 13.02 -11.50
CA ARG A 177 -1.20 13.95 -12.19
C ARG A 177 0.26 13.79 -11.77
N LEU A 178 0.51 13.31 -10.56
CA LEU A 178 1.84 13.32 -9.94
C LEU A 178 2.63 12.02 -10.13
N ARG A 179 2.02 10.93 -10.61
CA ARG A 179 2.68 9.61 -10.71
C ARG A 179 2.84 9.11 -12.16
N ASP A 180 4.10 8.87 -12.54
CA ASP A 180 4.55 8.02 -13.66
C ASP A 180 5.38 6.83 -13.07
N PRO A 181 5.67 5.75 -13.80
CA PRO A 181 4.93 4.48 -13.75
C PRO A 181 5.56 3.39 -12.84
N LEU A 182 5.94 3.69 -11.59
CA LEU A 182 6.53 2.67 -10.70
C LEU A 182 5.76 2.29 -9.43
N ASP A 183 4.77 3.07 -8.98
CA ASP A 183 3.85 2.70 -7.89
C ASP A 183 2.47 3.32 -8.19
N THR A 184 1.82 2.75 -9.20
CA THR A 184 0.87 3.49 -10.04
C THR A 184 -0.55 3.52 -9.48
N TRP A 185 -0.97 2.48 -8.75
CA TRP A 185 -2.35 2.32 -8.30
C TRP A 185 -2.65 3.14 -7.04
N ASP A 186 -3.79 3.84 -7.05
CA ASP A 186 -4.25 4.67 -5.94
C ASP A 186 -4.90 3.81 -4.83
N LEU A 187 -4.06 3.02 -4.15
CA LEU A 187 -4.47 2.17 -3.03
C LEU A 187 -4.99 2.99 -1.84
N GLU A 188 -4.44 4.19 -1.64
CA GLU A 188 -4.86 5.11 -0.59
C GLU A 188 -6.29 5.61 -0.84
N GLY A 189 -6.56 6.15 -2.03
CA GLY A 189 -7.90 6.57 -2.43
C GLY A 189 -8.92 5.44 -2.40
N ALA A 190 -8.56 4.25 -2.90
CA ALA A 190 -9.41 3.07 -2.82
C ALA A 190 -9.72 2.66 -1.38
N THR A 191 -8.75 2.79 -0.48
CA THR A 191 -8.94 2.50 0.95
C THR A 191 -9.94 3.46 1.57
N ILE A 192 -9.90 4.76 1.22
CA ILE A 192 -10.88 5.74 1.68
C ILE A 192 -12.28 5.41 1.17
N VAL A 193 -12.44 5.12 -0.12
CA VAL A 193 -13.72 4.71 -0.71
C VAL A 193 -14.30 3.50 0.03
N LYS A 194 -13.45 2.50 0.35
CA LYS A 194 -13.86 1.33 1.11
C LYS A 194 -14.27 1.65 2.55
N LEU A 195 -13.44 2.37 3.30
CA LEU A 195 -13.70 2.68 4.71
C LEU A 195 -14.96 3.51 4.90
N MET A 196 -15.21 4.43 3.97
CA MET A 196 -16.36 5.32 4.01
C MET A 196 -17.61 4.74 3.34
N ASN A 197 -17.54 3.50 2.86
CA ASN A 197 -18.65 2.79 2.20
C ASN A 197 -19.27 3.61 1.04
N LEU A 198 -18.41 4.23 0.23
CA LEU A 198 -18.82 5.04 -0.92
C LEU A 198 -19.08 4.17 -2.15
N ASP A 199 -19.84 4.69 -3.11
CA ASP A 199 -20.01 4.03 -4.41
C ASP A 199 -18.69 4.07 -5.20
N LYS A 200 -18.04 2.92 -5.31
CA LYS A 200 -16.77 2.80 -6.05
C LYS A 200 -16.91 3.06 -7.56
N GLU A 201 -18.11 2.90 -8.12
CA GLU A 201 -18.35 3.15 -9.55
C GLU A 201 -18.19 4.63 -9.92
N GLU A 202 -18.39 5.54 -8.96
CA GLU A 202 -18.19 6.99 -9.12
C GLU A 202 -16.71 7.34 -9.42
N PHE A 203 -15.79 6.52 -8.89
CA PHE A 203 -14.35 6.76 -8.94
C PHE A 203 -13.64 6.00 -10.07
N LYS A 204 -14.30 5.05 -10.73
CA LYS A 204 -13.69 4.20 -11.78
C LYS A 204 -13.10 4.97 -12.97
N GLN A 205 -13.58 6.20 -13.19
CA GLN A 205 -13.09 7.10 -14.22
C GLN A 205 -11.69 7.68 -13.92
N TYR A 206 -11.26 7.66 -12.64
CA TYR A 206 -9.94 8.15 -12.28
C TYR A 206 -8.87 7.15 -12.70
N LYS A 207 -7.86 7.68 -13.40
CA LYS A 207 -6.72 6.90 -13.84
C LYS A 207 -6.06 6.20 -12.64
N TYR A 208 -5.74 4.93 -12.78
CA TYR A 208 -5.12 4.13 -11.73
C TYR A 208 -5.94 3.95 -10.43
N PHE A 209 -7.24 4.26 -10.44
CA PHE A 209 -8.12 3.88 -9.34
C PHE A 209 -8.41 2.37 -9.40
N PRO A 210 -8.03 1.58 -8.39
CA PRO A 210 -8.15 0.13 -8.46
C PRO A 210 -9.52 -0.37 -7.97
N CYS A 211 -10.58 -0.10 -8.74
CA CYS A 211 -11.98 -0.38 -8.37
C CYS A 211 -12.23 -1.84 -7.92
N ASP A 212 -11.59 -2.81 -8.58
CA ASP A 212 -11.78 -4.24 -8.31
C ASP A 212 -11.16 -4.68 -6.96
N LEU A 213 -10.22 -3.90 -6.40
CA LEU A 213 -9.61 -4.21 -5.10
C LEU A 213 -10.55 -3.92 -3.92
N ILE A 214 -11.54 -3.04 -4.09
CA ILE A 214 -12.58 -2.71 -3.10
C ILE A 214 -13.62 -3.82 -3.05
#